data_AF-A0A447PP48-F1
#
_entry.id   AF-A0A447PP48-F1
#
_cell.length_a   1.000
_cell.length_b   1.000
_cell.length_c   1.000
_cell.angle_alpha   90.00
_cell.angle_beta   90.00
_cell.angle_gamma   90.00
#
_symmetry.space_group_name_H-M   'P 1'
#
loop_
_entity.id
_entity.type
_entity.pdbx_description
1 polymer ?
#
loop_
_entity_poly.entity_id
_entity_poly.type
_entity_poly.pdbx_seq_one_letter_code
_entity_poly.pdbx_strand_id
1 'polypeptide(L)' 'MVISLKNRNFLKLLDYTPAEIQHLIDLAIELKAAKKAGCESKR' A
#
# COMPACT_ATOMS: atom_id res chain seq x y z
N MET A 1 -4.84 -3.83 -13.28
CA MET A 1 -4.31 -5.01 -12.56
C MET A 1 -4.77 -4.93 -11.11
N VAL A 2 -5.47 -5.95 -10.59
CA VAL A 2 -5.78 -6.03 -9.15
C VAL A 2 -4.57 -6.63 -8.46
N ILE A 3 -3.81 -5.79 -7.76
CA ILE A 3 -2.61 -6.21 -7.02
C ILE A 3 -3.09 -6.67 -5.63
N SER A 4 -3.48 -7.94 -5.51
CA SER A 4 -3.97 -8.49 -4.25
C SER A 4 -2.79 -8.93 -3.38
N LEU A 5 -2.39 -8.08 -2.43
CA LEU A 5 -1.36 -8.39 -1.43
C LEU A 5 -1.93 -9.10 -0.18
N LYS A 6 -3.21 -9.49 -0.21
CA LYS A 6 -3.87 -10.17 0.92
C LYS A 6 -3.17 -11.50 1.19
N ASN A 7 -2.80 -11.75 2.46
CA ASN A 7 -2.06 -12.93 2.92
C ASN A 7 -0.61 -13.04 2.40
N ARG A 8 0.02 -11.93 2.00
CA ARG A 8 1.47 -11.88 1.76
C ARG A 8 2.20 -11.28 2.96
N ASN A 9 3.29 -11.93 3.37
CA ASN A 9 4.19 -11.38 4.40
C ASN A 9 5.23 -10.48 3.74
N PHE A 10 5.42 -9.26 4.26
CA PHE A 10 6.50 -8.37 3.83
C PHE A 10 7.80 -8.75 4.55
N LEU A 11 8.45 -9.84 4.12
CA LEU A 11 9.69 -10.33 4.73
C LEU A 11 10.92 -9.63 4.16
N LYS A 12 11.00 -9.49 2.82
CA LYS A 12 12.10 -8.83 2.12
C LYS A 12 11.59 -8.11 0.87
N LEU A 13 12.28 -7.04 0.46
CA LEU A 13 11.97 -6.28 -0.76
C LEU A 13 12.11 -7.12 -2.03
N LEU A 14 13.01 -8.12 -2.05
CA LEU A 14 13.24 -9.00 -3.20
C LEU A 14 12.06 -9.93 -3.51
N ASP A 15 11.18 -10.17 -2.53
CA ASP A 15 9.95 -10.97 -2.69
C ASP A 15 8.83 -10.20 -3.40
N TYR A 16 9.03 -8.90 -3.66
CA TYR A 16 8.04 -8.01 -4.25
C TYR A 16 8.52 -7.52 -5.61
N THR A 17 7.60 -7.53 -6.57
CA THR A 17 7.87 -6.90 -7.86
C THR A 17 7.86 -5.37 -7.72
N PRO A 18 8.57 -4.63 -8.58
CA PRO A 18 8.55 -3.17 -8.56
C PRO A 18 7.13 -2.59 -8.68
N ALA A 19 6.22 -3.27 -9.38
CA ALA A 19 4.82 -2.86 -9.50
C ALA A 19 4.06 -2.96 -8.16
N GLU A 20 4.32 -3.98 -7.36
CA GLU A 20 3.71 -4.14 -6.03
C GLU A 20 4.23 -3.11 -5.04
N ILE A 21 5.53 -2.81 -5.10
CA ILE A 21 6.14 -1.76 -4.28
C ILE A 21 5.53 -0.40 -4.66
N GLN A 22 5.35 -0.13 -5.95
CA GLN A 22 4.69 1.10 -6.38
C GLN A 22 3.26 1.20 -5.90
N HIS A 23 2.52 0.09 -5.89
CA HIS A 23 1.17 0.05 -5.33
C HIS A 23 1.15 0.33 -3.82
N LEU A 24 2.11 -0.20 -3.06
CA LEU A 24 2.24 0.09 -1.62
C LEU A 24 2.56 1.56 -1.35
N ILE A 25 3.41 2.17 -2.19
CA ILE A 25 3.76 3.59 -2.09
C ILE A 25 2.55 4.47 -2.40
N ASP A 26 1.82 4.17 -3.46
CA ASP A 26 0.60 4.88 -3.86
C ASP A 26 -0.46 4.84 -2.74
N LEU A 27 -0.71 3.64 -2.19
CA LEU A 27 -1.61 3.45 -1.05
C LEU A 27 -1.16 4.25 0.18
N ALA A 28 0.14 4.29 0.48
CA ALA A 28 0.67 5.06 1.60
C ALA A 28 0.48 6.58 1.39
N ILE A 29 0.58 7.08 0.15
CA ILE A 29 0.32 8.48 -0.19
C ILE A 29 -1.17 8.80 0.01
N GLU A 30 -2.06 7.96 -0.48
CA GLU A 30 -3.52 8.13 -0.30
C GLU A 30 -3.88 8.17 1.19
N LEU A 31 -3.37 7.22 1.98
CA LEU A 31 -3.60 7.17 3.43
C LEU A 31 -3.03 8.39 4.14
N LYS A 32 -1.85 8.87 3.74
CA LYS A 32 -1.24 10.09 4.31
C LYS A 32 -2.07 11.33 3.99
N ALA A 33 -2.58 11.44 2.77
CA ALA A 33 -3.46 12.53 2.35
C ALA A 33 -4.80 12.49 3.11
N ALA A 34 -5.41 11.31 3.23
CA ALA A 34 -6.64 11.10 3.98
C ALA A 34 -6.50 11.43 5.47
N LYS A 35 -5.38 11.00 6.09
CA LYS A 35 -5.00 11.36 7.46
C LYS A 35 -4.82 12.87 7.62
N LYS A 36 -4.11 13.52 6.70
CA LYS A 36 -3.94 14.98 6.71
C LYS A 36 -5.28 15.72 6.59
N ALA A 37 -6.22 15.19 5.80
CA ALA A 37 -7.56 15.73 5.63
C ALA A 37 -8.50 15.43 6.81
N GLY A 38 -8.08 14.66 7.82
CA GLY A 38 -8.93 14.25 8.95
C GLY A 38 -10.05 13.27 8.56
N CYS A 39 -10.01 12.71 7.36
CA CYS A 39 -11.00 11.74 6.84
C CYS A 39 -10.36 10.35 6.72
N GLU A 40 -9.62 9.95 7.75
CA GLU A 40 -8.99 8.64 7.81
C GLU A 40 -10.05 7.54 7.97
N SER A 41 -10.50 6.99 6.84
CA SER A 41 -11.35 5.80 6.83
C SER A 41 -10.51 4.59 7.22
N LYS A 42 -10.61 4.19 8.49
CA LYS A 42 -10.04 2.94 9.01
C LYS A 42 -10.82 1.76 8.42
N ARG A 43 -10.32 1.16 7.34
CA ARG A 43 -10.85 -0.08 6.75
C ARG A 43 -10.01 -1.28 7.16
#